data_AF-K9PXE0-F1
#
_entry.id   AF-K9PXE0-F1
#
_cell.length_a   1.000
_cell.length_b   1.000
_cell.length_c   1.000
_cell.angle_alpha   90.00
_cell.angle_beta   90.00
_cell.angle_gamma   90.00
#
_symmetry.space_group_name_H-M   'P 1'
#
loop_
_entity.id
_entity.type
_entity.pdbx_description
1 polymer ?
#
loop_
_entity_poly.entity_id
_entity_poly.type
_entity_poly.pdbx_seq_one_letter_code
_entity_poly.pdbx_strand_id
1 'polypeptide(L)'
;MFAPTFRKNKTQRSIFSPERSLGWRRRQEQTSAQQFTDMQIGFPKTAGRVVPVEEEELPDEVAEAIRDILNFFVKLSKTSSISSLLENFELFFIDHDPNSIPQNLNHSIYQLLVYNCTSDFIYLLNRCSFLIVNSCLKQKKTKHIEKLIDLFQNPSTLPSNASLATRKFRDWVDSYKSSRQYKILELFSPAAKVGNKTWHDRYIRLTLLAQTFDVETPIEQRQACQFLYQFLKNRYKFQLVMYLTKGCDEAPAKAKVSNPTLIHPSTLKLIQKIVVKRGQGYPQMAEEFMEQHEQGIYADFKKALVEHLLTSIGGDRRLKWLPKKMEQHLDTIYPEKSSVTVGHHLITKTCDETICYLLNPESFVDPTHPFTLMMIQREFLSLSIILLKLVLISPRSYGQLIQSLNDLMQHYRHKSQDECEWLTGLLETVQVILTLGVNEAQYYSFANAA
;
A
#
# COMPACT_ATOMS: atom_id res chain seq x y z
N MET A 1 -54.68 27.73 -24.21
CA MET A 1 -54.80 27.92 -25.68
C MET A 1 -54.18 29.26 -26.05
N PHE A 2 -53.70 29.39 -27.29
CA PHE A 2 -53.25 30.62 -27.97
C PHE A 2 -52.41 31.66 -27.19
N ALA A 3 -51.13 31.73 -27.55
CA ALA A 3 -50.49 33.04 -27.72
C ALA A 3 -50.94 33.64 -29.07
N PRO A 4 -50.79 34.96 -29.26
CA PRO A 4 -50.19 35.40 -30.53
C PRO A 4 -49.02 36.38 -30.32
N THR A 5 -48.01 36.21 -31.18
CA THR A 5 -46.90 37.16 -31.37
C THR A 5 -47.21 38.13 -32.50
N PHE A 6 -46.55 39.30 -32.55
CA PHE A 6 -45.74 39.80 -33.69
C PHE A 6 -45.07 41.15 -33.29
N ARG A 7 -43.76 41.39 -33.52
CA ARG A 7 -43.05 41.78 -34.78
C ARG A 7 -43.45 43.20 -35.25
N LYS A 8 -42.56 44.14 -35.65
CA LYS A 8 -41.18 44.14 -36.23
C LYS A 8 -40.34 45.23 -35.49
N ASN A 9 -39.22 45.88 -35.89
CA ASN A 9 -38.20 45.87 -36.97
C ASN A 9 -36.97 46.74 -36.47
N LYS A 10 -35.76 46.87 -37.06
CA LYS A 10 -34.75 45.91 -37.59
C LYS A 10 -33.47 46.64 -38.13
N THR A 11 -32.41 46.81 -37.32
CA THR A 11 -31.04 47.23 -37.74
C THR A 11 -29.98 46.42 -36.98
N GLN A 12 -29.17 45.48 -37.49
CA GLN A 12 -28.76 44.99 -38.84
C GLN A 12 -27.39 45.47 -39.37
N ARG A 13 -26.35 44.65 -39.12
CA ARG A 13 -25.13 44.32 -39.91
C ARG A 13 -24.32 43.32 -39.06
N SER A 14 -23.63 42.29 -39.55
CA SER A 14 -23.51 41.62 -40.87
C SER A 14 -22.95 40.19 -40.61
N ILE A 15 -23.51 39.10 -41.13
CA ILE A 15 -23.11 38.38 -42.38
C ILE A 15 -21.62 37.94 -42.31
N PHE A 16 -21.21 36.66 -42.48
CA PHE A 16 -21.81 35.47 -43.12
C PHE A 16 -21.68 34.18 -42.27
N SER A 17 -22.47 33.14 -42.60
CA SER A 17 -22.30 31.74 -42.13
C SER A 17 -21.80 30.84 -43.27
N PRO A 18 -21.47 29.56 -43.03
CA PRO A 18 -22.51 28.53 -43.28
C PRO A 18 -22.64 27.45 -42.18
N GLU A 19 -23.58 26.55 -42.38
CA GLU A 19 -24.10 25.59 -41.40
C GLU A 19 -23.62 24.14 -41.67
N ARG A 20 -23.76 23.25 -40.68
CA ARG A 20 -23.76 21.77 -40.74
C ARG A 20 -22.47 21.03 -41.19
N SER A 21 -21.92 20.30 -40.21
CA SER A 21 -21.81 18.83 -40.35
C SER A 21 -21.87 18.15 -38.98
N LEU A 22 -22.65 17.07 -38.84
CA LEU A 22 -22.53 16.15 -37.72
C LEU A 22 -21.22 15.37 -37.87
N GLY A 23 -20.38 15.37 -36.83
CA GLY A 23 -19.08 14.70 -36.91
C GLY A 23 -18.52 14.34 -35.54
N TRP A 24 -18.52 13.06 -35.22
CA TRP A 24 -17.67 12.51 -34.16
C TRP A 24 -16.21 12.70 -34.57
N ARG A 25 -15.58 13.82 -34.19
CA ARG A 25 -14.12 13.86 -34.11
C ARG A 25 -13.69 12.98 -32.94
N ARG A 26 -13.61 11.67 -33.21
CA ARG A 26 -12.57 10.83 -32.62
C ARG A 26 -11.28 11.63 -32.72
N ARG A 27 -10.69 12.01 -31.60
CA ARG A 27 -9.25 12.23 -31.61
C ARG A 27 -8.66 10.82 -31.77
N GLN A 28 -8.12 10.51 -32.94
CA GLN A 28 -7.23 9.36 -33.08
C GLN A 28 -5.90 9.72 -32.42
N GLU A 29 -5.90 9.73 -31.09
CA GLU A 29 -4.69 9.38 -30.37
C GLU A 29 -4.45 7.91 -30.66
N GLN A 30 -3.48 7.63 -31.52
CA GLN A 30 -2.99 6.29 -31.78
C GLN A 30 -2.18 5.85 -30.55
N THR A 31 -2.87 5.44 -29.49
CA THR A 31 -2.35 4.41 -28.58
C THR A 31 -2.26 3.11 -29.36
N SER A 32 -1.27 3.02 -30.24
CA SER A 32 -1.04 1.85 -31.08
C SER A 32 -0.68 0.66 -30.20
N ALA A 33 -1.02 -0.54 -30.64
CA ALA A 33 -0.67 -1.78 -29.93
C ALA A 33 0.84 -1.92 -29.67
N GLN A 34 1.67 -1.18 -30.42
CA GLN A 34 3.12 -1.05 -30.23
C GLN A 34 3.48 -0.59 -28.81
N GLN A 35 2.73 0.33 -28.19
CA GLN A 35 3.01 0.74 -26.80
C GLN A 35 2.87 -0.40 -25.77
N PHE A 36 2.12 -1.46 -26.09
CA PHE A 36 2.07 -2.70 -25.30
C PHE A 36 3.04 -3.78 -25.82
N THR A 37 3.59 -3.63 -27.02
CA THR A 37 4.55 -4.56 -27.64
C THR A 37 6.00 -4.22 -27.25
N ASP A 38 6.30 -2.92 -27.08
CA ASP A 38 7.63 -2.40 -26.76
C ASP A 38 8.06 -2.64 -25.30
N MET A 39 7.23 -3.33 -24.49
CA MET A 39 7.59 -3.79 -23.14
C MET A 39 8.52 -5.04 -23.12
N GLN A 40 9.02 -5.49 -24.27
CA GLN A 40 10.01 -6.58 -24.36
C GLN A 40 11.45 -6.12 -24.05
N ILE A 41 11.74 -5.85 -22.78
CA ILE A 41 13.13 -5.81 -22.29
C ILE A 41 13.59 -7.25 -22.02
N GLY A 42 14.33 -7.83 -22.96
CA GLY A 42 14.87 -9.18 -22.83
C GLY A 42 16.09 -9.25 -21.90
N PHE A 43 16.09 -10.20 -20.97
CA PHE A 43 17.24 -10.60 -20.15
C PHE A 43 17.34 -12.15 -20.08
N PRO A 44 18.54 -12.71 -19.81
CA PRO A 44 18.85 -14.10 -20.16
C PRO A 44 18.19 -15.14 -19.24
N LYS A 45 17.92 -16.32 -19.81
CA LYS A 45 17.53 -17.51 -19.04
C LYS A 45 18.70 -18.03 -18.22
N THR A 46 18.70 -17.77 -16.91
CA THR A 46 19.41 -18.61 -15.93
C THR A 46 18.38 -19.35 -15.09
N ALA A 47 18.10 -20.60 -15.46
CA ALA A 47 17.30 -21.52 -14.65
C ALA A 47 18.13 -21.98 -13.43
N GLY A 48 18.31 -21.07 -12.47
CA GLY A 48 18.98 -21.34 -11.20
C GLY A 48 18.14 -22.28 -10.35
N ARG A 49 18.60 -23.53 -10.24
CA ARG A 49 18.05 -24.52 -9.31
C ARG A 49 18.14 -23.95 -7.89
N VAL A 50 17.02 -23.85 -7.18
CA VAL A 50 17.01 -23.43 -5.78
C VAL A 50 17.76 -24.47 -4.95
N VAL A 51 19.00 -24.13 -4.59
CA VAL A 51 19.72 -24.74 -3.46
C VAL A 51 19.19 -24.06 -2.20
N PRO A 52 18.94 -24.77 -1.10
CA PRO A 52 18.65 -24.12 0.18
C PRO A 52 19.79 -23.16 0.52
N VAL A 53 19.46 -21.90 0.78
CA VAL A 53 20.39 -21.03 1.51
C VAL A 53 20.37 -21.55 2.94
N GLU A 54 21.51 -22.02 3.43
CA GLU A 54 21.68 -22.34 4.84
C GLU A 54 21.52 -21.02 5.61
N GLU A 55 20.57 -20.97 6.53
CA GLU A 55 20.42 -19.83 7.43
C GLU A 55 21.65 -19.83 8.36
N GLU A 56 22.58 -18.90 8.15
CA GLU A 56 23.70 -18.69 9.06
C GLU A 56 23.15 -18.25 10.43
N GLU A 57 23.02 -19.20 11.35
CA GLU A 57 22.65 -18.92 12.74
C GLU A 57 23.62 -17.88 13.32
N LEU A 58 23.09 -16.73 13.75
CA LEU A 58 23.91 -15.69 14.37
C LEU A 58 24.68 -16.29 15.56
N PRO A 59 25.98 -15.99 15.71
CA PRO A 59 26.71 -16.36 16.92
C PRO A 59 25.99 -15.83 18.17
N ASP A 60 25.81 -16.68 19.19
CA ASP A 60 25.08 -16.34 20.42
C ASP A 60 25.53 -15.00 21.03
N GLU A 61 26.84 -14.75 20.99
CA GLU A 61 27.50 -13.50 21.38
C GLU A 61 26.91 -12.24 20.70
N VAL A 62 26.64 -12.32 19.40
CA VAL A 62 26.06 -11.22 18.62
C VAL A 62 24.56 -11.07 18.95
N ALA A 63 23.85 -12.19 19.10
CA ALA A 63 22.44 -12.19 19.49
C ALA A 63 22.21 -11.61 20.89
N GLU A 64 23.15 -11.84 21.82
CA GLU A 64 23.17 -11.21 23.15
C GLU A 64 23.54 -9.71 23.07
N ALA A 65 24.57 -9.35 22.30
CA ALA A 65 24.95 -7.94 22.08
C ALA A 65 23.78 -7.06 21.59
N ILE A 66 23.04 -7.54 20.57
CA ILE A 66 21.85 -6.85 20.03
C ILE A 66 20.77 -6.72 21.11
N ARG A 67 20.54 -7.78 21.89
CA ARG A 67 19.53 -7.85 22.94
C ARG A 67 19.81 -6.85 24.06
N ASP A 68 21.05 -6.70 24.49
CA ASP A 68 21.43 -5.79 25.57
C ASP A 68 21.33 -4.30 25.18
N ILE A 69 21.83 -3.94 23.99
CA ILE A 69 21.70 -2.57 23.48
C ILE A 69 20.22 -2.21 23.31
N LEU A 70 19.41 -3.12 22.74
CA LEU A 70 17.97 -2.91 22.60
C LEU A 70 17.28 -2.78 23.97
N ASN A 71 17.60 -3.65 24.94
CA ASN A 71 17.06 -3.60 26.30
C ASN A 71 17.38 -2.26 26.99
N PHE A 72 18.58 -1.72 26.79
CA PHE A 72 18.97 -0.39 27.28
C PHE A 72 18.08 0.71 26.69
N PHE A 73 17.91 0.78 25.36
CA PHE A 73 17.04 1.79 24.73
C PHE A 73 15.56 1.60 25.08
N VAL A 74 15.07 0.35 25.22
CA VAL A 74 13.71 0.06 25.70
C VAL A 74 13.53 0.54 27.14
N LYS A 75 14.53 0.36 28.02
CA LYS A 75 14.50 0.86 29.41
C LYS A 75 14.48 2.40 29.43
N LEU A 76 15.38 3.06 28.70
CA LEU A 76 15.39 4.52 28.58
C LEU A 76 14.05 5.07 28.07
N SER A 77 13.41 4.42 27.09
CA SER A 77 12.11 4.85 26.54
C SER A 77 10.97 4.87 27.57
N LYS A 78 11.13 4.14 28.68
CA LYS A 78 10.16 4.04 29.79
C LYS A 78 10.50 4.97 30.97
N THR A 79 11.78 5.29 31.18
CA THR A 79 12.25 6.00 32.39
C THR A 79 12.75 7.42 32.16
N SER A 80 13.10 7.79 30.92
CA SER A 80 13.78 9.07 30.60
C SER A 80 12.90 10.02 29.79
N SER A 81 13.39 11.25 29.60
CA SER A 81 12.77 12.23 28.70
C SER A 81 13.09 11.90 27.23
N ILE A 82 12.26 12.33 26.28
CA ILE A 82 12.55 12.13 24.84
C ILE A 82 13.84 12.83 24.41
N SER A 83 14.20 13.96 25.01
CA SER A 83 15.50 14.63 24.77
C SER A 83 16.64 13.71 25.20
N SER A 84 16.60 13.18 26.42
CA SER A 84 17.64 12.28 26.94
C SER A 84 17.75 10.98 26.15
N LEU A 85 16.62 10.45 25.66
CA LEU A 85 16.60 9.29 24.76
C LEU A 85 17.24 9.60 23.39
N LEU A 86 17.04 10.81 22.85
CA LEU A 86 17.69 11.29 21.63
C LEU A 86 19.20 11.52 21.84
N GLU A 87 19.58 12.17 22.94
CA GLU A 87 20.98 12.43 23.31
C GLU A 87 21.76 11.10 23.44
N ASN A 88 21.19 10.09 24.10
CA ASN A 88 21.80 8.74 24.19
C ASN A 88 21.84 8.03 22.82
N PHE A 89 20.88 8.28 21.94
CA PHE A 89 20.84 7.70 20.59
C PHE A 89 21.90 8.33 19.67
N GLU A 90 22.05 9.65 19.72
CA GLU A 90 23.06 10.42 19.00
C GLU A 90 24.48 10.00 19.42
N LEU A 91 24.76 9.96 20.72
CA LEU A 91 26.05 9.51 21.27
C LEU A 91 26.40 8.06 20.89
N PHE A 92 25.42 7.15 20.88
CA PHE A 92 25.64 5.73 20.59
C PHE A 92 25.77 5.45 19.08
N PHE A 93 24.83 5.94 18.27
CA PHE A 93 24.71 5.56 16.86
C PHE A 93 25.33 6.56 15.87
N ILE A 94 25.39 7.86 16.22
CA ILE A 94 25.78 8.92 15.27
C ILE A 94 27.20 9.42 15.53
N ASP A 95 27.55 9.77 16.77
CA ASP A 95 28.88 10.27 17.10
C ASP A 95 29.85 9.16 17.50
N HIS A 96 29.36 8.11 18.18
CA HIS A 96 30.14 6.98 18.69
C HIS A 96 31.40 7.44 19.45
N ASP A 97 31.19 8.11 20.58
CA ASP A 97 32.24 8.35 21.58
C ASP A 97 32.25 7.21 22.62
N PRO A 98 33.27 6.34 22.64
CA PRO A 98 33.36 5.23 23.59
C PRO A 98 33.54 5.66 25.06
N ASN A 99 33.77 6.95 25.34
CA ASN A 99 33.86 7.49 26.70
C ASN A 99 32.49 7.92 27.26
N SER A 100 31.58 8.37 26.39
CA SER A 100 30.22 8.81 26.75
C SER A 100 29.19 7.68 26.75
N ILE A 101 29.51 6.53 26.14
CA ILE A 101 28.65 5.34 26.13
C ILE A 101 28.69 4.61 27.48
N PRO A 102 27.55 4.11 28.01
CA PRO A 102 27.53 3.32 29.24
C PRO A 102 28.43 2.07 29.16
N GLN A 103 29.32 1.91 30.16
CA GLN A 103 30.32 0.85 30.19
C GLN A 103 29.77 -0.57 30.01
N ASN A 104 28.51 -0.81 30.43
CA ASN A 104 27.83 -2.09 30.26
C ASN A 104 27.45 -2.44 28.81
N LEU A 105 27.65 -1.54 27.84
CA LEU A 105 27.43 -1.79 26.40
C LEU A 105 28.73 -1.92 25.60
N ASN A 106 29.89 -1.65 26.22
CA ASN A 106 31.18 -1.65 25.52
C ASN A 106 31.57 -3.05 25.00
N HIS A 107 31.14 -4.12 25.69
CA HIS A 107 31.30 -5.49 25.21
C HIS A 107 30.43 -5.77 23.98
N SER A 108 29.15 -5.39 24.04
CA SER A 108 28.17 -5.54 22.94
C SER A 108 28.61 -4.79 21.67
N ILE A 109 29.16 -3.58 21.82
CA ILE A 109 29.75 -2.79 20.73
C ILE A 109 30.97 -3.50 20.13
N TYR A 110 31.85 -4.04 20.98
CA TYR A 110 33.03 -4.76 20.52
C TYR A 110 32.67 -6.02 19.72
N GLN A 111 31.67 -6.79 20.18
CA GLN A 111 31.14 -7.95 19.47
C GLN A 111 30.62 -7.57 18.06
N LEU A 112 29.76 -6.55 17.95
CA LEU A 112 29.27 -6.05 16.66
C LEU A 112 30.42 -5.61 15.73
N LEU A 113 31.43 -4.90 16.26
CA LEU A 113 32.60 -4.45 15.50
C LEU A 113 33.45 -5.61 14.97
N VAL A 114 33.70 -6.63 15.80
CA VAL A 114 34.54 -7.80 15.46
C VAL A 114 33.86 -8.67 14.41
N TYR A 115 32.60 -9.05 14.63
CA TYR A 115 31.84 -9.90 13.70
C TYR A 115 31.33 -9.15 12.46
N ASN A 116 31.57 -7.84 12.36
CA ASN A 116 31.25 -7.01 11.18
C ASN A 116 29.75 -6.94 10.83
N CYS A 117 28.87 -7.08 11.83
CA CYS A 117 27.42 -7.25 11.73
C CYS A 117 26.67 -6.00 11.23
N THR A 118 26.88 -5.69 9.96
CA THR A 118 26.37 -4.48 9.28
C THR A 118 24.85 -4.51 9.17
N SER A 119 24.30 -5.67 8.81
CA SER A 119 22.87 -6.00 8.81
C SER A 119 22.20 -5.73 10.14
N ASP A 120 22.84 -6.18 11.22
CA ASP A 120 22.26 -6.25 12.56
C ASP A 120 22.37 -4.91 13.26
N PHE A 121 23.46 -4.17 13.02
CA PHE A 121 23.54 -2.76 13.39
C PHE A 121 22.45 -1.94 12.67
N ILE A 122 22.22 -2.15 11.37
CA ILE A 122 21.14 -1.49 10.61
C ILE A 122 19.77 -1.84 11.19
N TYR A 123 19.52 -3.10 11.53
CA TYR A 123 18.29 -3.57 12.16
C TYR A 123 18.08 -2.93 13.55
N LEU A 124 19.11 -2.92 14.39
CA LEU A 124 19.11 -2.35 15.74
C LEU A 124 18.90 -0.83 15.71
N LEU A 125 19.64 -0.11 14.86
CA LEU A 125 19.51 1.32 14.60
C LEU A 125 18.08 1.69 14.18
N ASN A 126 17.49 0.89 13.28
CA ASN A 126 16.13 1.07 12.82
C ASN A 126 15.10 0.84 13.96
N ARG A 127 15.25 -0.21 14.78
CA ARG A 127 14.38 -0.47 15.94
C ARG A 127 14.48 0.63 16.99
N CYS A 128 15.68 1.10 17.32
CA CYS A 128 15.88 2.21 18.24
C CYS A 128 15.30 3.53 17.69
N SER A 129 15.40 3.78 16.39
CA SER A 129 14.71 4.90 15.73
C SER A 129 13.19 4.81 15.92
N PHE A 130 12.59 3.63 15.72
CA PHE A 130 11.15 3.44 15.92
C PHE A 130 10.72 3.42 17.40
N LEU A 131 11.57 3.09 18.37
CA LEU A 131 11.31 3.34 19.80
C LEU A 131 11.14 4.84 20.09
N ILE A 132 12.00 5.68 19.49
CA ILE A 132 11.91 7.14 19.61
C ILE A 132 10.65 7.65 18.93
N VAL A 133 10.35 7.22 17.70
CA VAL A 133 9.10 7.61 16.99
C VAL A 133 7.87 7.25 17.80
N ASN A 134 7.75 6.02 18.31
CA ASN A 134 6.62 5.61 19.14
C ASN A 134 6.49 6.45 20.42
N SER A 135 7.61 6.76 21.08
CA SER A 135 7.63 7.64 22.26
C SER A 135 7.14 9.05 21.92
N CYS A 136 7.56 9.59 20.76
CA CYS A 136 7.12 10.89 20.26
C CYS A 136 5.63 10.92 19.93
N LEU A 137 5.11 9.87 19.27
CA LEU A 137 3.69 9.74 18.92
C LEU A 137 2.82 9.64 20.18
N LYS A 138 3.19 8.77 21.13
CA LYS A 138 2.51 8.61 22.43
C LYS A 138 2.44 9.93 23.22
N GLN A 139 3.51 10.71 23.23
CA GLN A 139 3.56 12.02 23.90
C GLN A 139 3.08 13.19 23.02
N LYS A 140 2.65 12.95 21.77
CA LYS A 140 2.28 13.97 20.76
C LYS A 140 3.38 15.02 20.46
N LYS A 141 4.65 14.69 20.71
CA LYS A 141 5.82 15.58 20.64
C LYS A 141 6.53 15.51 19.27
N THR A 142 5.78 15.67 18.17
CA THR A 142 6.27 15.41 16.79
C THR A 142 7.58 16.13 16.40
N LYS A 143 7.89 17.29 17.00
CA LYS A 143 9.16 18.01 16.79
C LYS A 143 10.44 17.21 17.10
N HIS A 144 10.32 16.13 17.87
CA HIS A 144 11.46 15.26 18.18
C HIS A 144 11.69 14.18 17.10
N ILE A 145 10.70 13.94 16.23
CA ILE A 145 10.87 13.12 15.02
C ILE A 145 11.59 13.93 13.93
N GLU A 146 11.32 15.24 13.84
CA GLU A 146 12.10 16.16 13.00
C GLU A 146 13.58 16.09 13.40
N LYS A 147 13.89 16.34 14.68
CA LYS A 147 15.26 16.18 15.22
C LYS A 147 15.90 14.81 14.92
N LEU A 148 15.19 13.70 15.14
CA LEU A 148 15.71 12.36 14.86
C LEU A 148 16.16 12.21 13.39
N ILE A 149 15.42 12.82 12.46
CA ILE A 149 15.70 12.75 11.03
C ILE A 149 16.80 13.74 10.65
N ASP A 150 16.86 14.92 11.28
CA ASP A 150 17.94 15.89 11.14
C ASP A 150 19.32 15.29 11.49
N LEU A 151 19.41 14.43 12.53
CA LEU A 151 20.65 13.72 12.92
C LEU A 151 21.24 12.86 11.78
N PHE A 152 20.38 12.26 10.96
CA PHE A 152 20.82 11.46 9.80
C PHE A 152 21.17 12.33 8.59
N GLN A 153 20.48 13.46 8.41
CA GLN A 153 20.66 14.36 7.27
C GLN A 153 21.89 15.26 7.43
N ASN A 154 22.16 15.74 8.64
CA ASN A 154 23.27 16.65 8.97
C ASN A 154 24.19 16.02 10.04
N PRO A 155 24.85 14.88 9.76
CA PRO A 155 25.69 14.20 10.74
C PRO A 155 26.91 15.04 11.11
N SER A 156 27.34 14.94 12.38
CA SER A 156 28.56 15.58 12.89
C SER A 156 29.76 15.33 11.99
N THR A 157 30.52 16.40 11.69
CA THR A 157 31.72 16.35 10.86
C THR A 157 32.78 15.46 11.52
N LEU A 158 33.17 14.38 10.84
CA LEU A 158 34.07 13.39 11.44
C LEU A 158 35.45 14.02 11.72
N PRO A 159 35.97 13.96 12.96
CA PRO A 159 37.31 14.45 13.26
C PRO A 159 38.39 13.75 12.43
N SER A 160 39.44 14.47 12.02
CA SER A 160 40.53 13.89 11.20
C SER A 160 41.24 12.72 11.91
N ASN A 161 41.26 12.75 13.24
CA ASN A 161 41.77 11.72 14.14
C ASN A 161 40.70 10.70 14.61
N ALA A 162 39.51 10.67 14.01
CA ALA A 162 38.45 9.72 14.38
C ALA A 162 38.90 8.25 14.24
N SER A 163 38.52 7.43 15.23
CA SER A 163 38.94 6.03 15.34
C SER A 163 38.42 5.17 14.18
N LEU A 164 39.06 4.01 13.95
CA LEU A 164 38.60 3.05 12.95
C LEU A 164 37.18 2.54 13.23
N ALA A 165 36.81 2.36 14.50
CA ALA A 165 35.46 2.01 14.92
C ALA A 165 34.45 3.12 14.57
N THR A 166 34.75 4.38 14.93
CA THR A 166 33.90 5.54 14.64
C THR A 166 33.67 5.71 13.12
N ARG A 167 34.70 5.47 12.30
CA ARG A 167 34.58 5.46 10.83
C ARG A 167 33.63 4.34 10.35
N LYS A 168 33.88 3.11 10.79
CA LYS A 168 33.05 1.94 10.45
C LYS A 168 31.57 2.12 10.83
N PHE A 169 31.29 2.73 11.97
CA PHE A 169 29.92 3.09 12.37
C PHE A 169 29.29 4.19 11.49
N ARG A 170 30.05 5.21 11.06
CA ARG A 170 29.58 6.19 10.06
C ARG A 170 29.24 5.51 8.73
N ASP A 171 30.09 4.61 8.23
CA ASP A 171 29.86 3.84 7.00
C ASP A 171 28.56 3.00 7.10
N TRP A 172 28.28 2.42 8.27
CA TRP A 172 27.03 1.69 8.55
C TRP A 172 25.80 2.60 8.63
N VAL A 173 25.91 3.82 9.16
CA VAL A 173 24.82 4.81 9.19
C VAL A 173 24.51 5.34 7.78
N ASP A 174 25.51 5.58 6.95
CA ASP A 174 25.29 5.99 5.55
C ASP A 174 24.75 4.82 4.68
N SER A 175 25.10 3.59 5.03
CA SER A 175 24.43 2.38 4.52
C SER A 175 22.95 2.32 4.94
N TYR A 176 22.62 2.63 6.21
CA TYR A 176 21.23 2.73 6.68
C TYR A 176 20.45 3.81 5.92
N LYS A 177 21.00 5.02 5.75
CA LYS A 177 20.36 6.12 5.01
C LYS A 177 20.01 5.75 3.56
N SER A 178 20.81 4.87 2.95
CA SER A 178 20.59 4.36 1.59
C SER A 178 19.49 3.28 1.51
N SER A 179 19.16 2.63 2.62
CA SER A 179 18.30 1.43 2.71
C SER A 179 16.81 1.66 2.39
N ARG A 180 15.99 0.58 2.43
CA ARG A 180 14.52 0.65 2.38
C ARG A 180 13.94 1.07 3.74
N GLN A 181 14.62 0.70 4.83
CA GLN A 181 14.23 0.92 6.21
C GLN A 181 14.22 2.42 6.55
N TYR A 182 15.30 3.16 6.25
CA TYR A 182 15.33 4.61 6.46
C TYR A 182 14.26 5.37 5.64
N LYS A 183 13.97 4.92 4.42
CA LYS A 183 12.89 5.47 3.58
C LYS A 183 11.49 5.26 4.15
N ILE A 184 11.32 4.40 5.15
CA ILE A 184 10.07 4.24 5.91
C ILE A 184 10.06 5.15 7.15
N LEU A 185 11.22 5.36 7.80
CA LEU A 185 11.37 6.35 8.86
C LEU A 185 11.13 7.78 8.36
N GLU A 186 11.63 8.10 7.15
CA GLU A 186 11.45 9.40 6.49
C GLU A 186 9.97 9.79 6.28
N LEU A 187 9.06 8.81 6.14
CA LEU A 187 7.61 9.03 5.99
C LEU A 187 6.96 9.76 7.18
N PHE A 188 7.62 9.75 8.34
CA PHE A 188 7.17 10.43 9.55
C PHE A 188 7.62 11.91 9.58
N SER A 189 8.52 12.32 8.69
CA SER A 189 8.98 13.72 8.55
C SER A 189 7.90 14.62 7.92
N PRO A 190 7.70 15.84 8.45
CA PRO A 190 7.03 16.91 7.72
C PRO A 190 7.81 17.41 6.50
N ALA A 191 9.16 17.36 6.51
CA ALA A 191 9.99 17.84 5.41
C ALA A 191 9.93 16.94 4.16
N ALA A 192 9.71 15.64 4.32
CA ALA A 192 9.47 14.70 3.21
C ALA A 192 8.27 15.10 2.31
N LYS A 193 7.39 16.00 2.79
CA LYS A 193 6.25 16.54 2.03
C LYS A 193 6.64 17.71 1.11
N VAL A 194 7.92 18.09 1.05
CA VAL A 194 8.42 19.27 0.32
C VAL A 194 9.32 18.89 -0.86
N GLY A 195 9.92 17.69 -0.86
CA GLY A 195 10.75 17.18 -1.97
C GLY A 195 10.00 16.94 -3.28
N ASN A 196 10.73 16.52 -4.32
CA ASN A 196 10.19 16.15 -5.64
C ASN A 196 9.23 14.96 -5.52
N LYS A 197 7.93 15.26 -5.42
CA LYS A 197 6.88 14.24 -5.28
C LYS A 197 6.80 13.37 -6.52
N THR A 198 7.06 12.10 -6.31
CA THR A 198 6.81 11.02 -7.25
C THR A 198 5.33 10.62 -7.21
N TRP A 199 4.87 9.87 -8.21
CA TRP A 199 3.47 9.42 -8.26
C TRP A 199 3.11 8.48 -7.08
N HIS A 200 4.06 7.69 -6.58
CA HIS A 200 3.82 6.70 -5.52
C HIS A 200 3.74 7.32 -4.12
N ASP A 201 4.29 8.52 -3.89
CA ASP A 201 4.19 9.22 -2.60
C ASP A 201 2.74 9.53 -2.19
N ARG A 202 1.84 9.65 -3.19
CA ARG A 202 0.39 9.75 -2.98
C ARG A 202 -0.19 8.55 -2.22
N TYR A 203 0.41 7.38 -2.41
CA TYR A 203 -0.05 6.10 -1.89
C TYR A 203 0.67 5.67 -0.60
N ILE A 204 1.40 6.58 0.06
CA ILE A 204 2.03 6.40 1.39
C ILE A 204 1.20 5.61 2.43
N ARG A 205 -0.14 5.74 2.42
CA ARG A 205 -1.05 4.95 3.28
C ARG A 205 -0.94 3.44 3.02
N LEU A 206 -0.79 3.02 1.77
CA LEU A 206 -0.63 1.63 1.37
C LEU A 206 0.70 1.07 1.88
N THR A 207 1.80 1.80 1.68
CA THR A 207 3.13 1.42 2.20
C THR A 207 3.11 1.23 3.71
N LEU A 208 2.53 2.19 4.44
CA LEU A 208 2.42 2.12 5.90
C LEU A 208 1.55 0.94 6.37
N LEU A 209 0.48 0.62 5.66
CA LEU A 209 -0.40 -0.51 6.02
C LEU A 209 0.25 -1.86 5.70
N ALA A 210 0.97 -1.97 4.59
CA ALA A 210 1.75 -3.16 4.22
C ALA A 210 2.77 -3.50 5.33
N GLN A 211 3.43 -2.47 5.86
CA GLN A 211 4.35 -2.57 7.00
C GLN A 211 3.68 -2.84 8.36
N THR A 212 2.35 -2.98 8.44
CA THR A 212 1.68 -3.52 9.65
C THR A 212 1.39 -5.01 9.56
N PHE A 213 1.24 -5.54 8.34
CA PHE A 213 0.96 -6.96 8.07
C PHE A 213 2.23 -7.77 7.72
N ASP A 214 3.37 -7.11 7.64
CA ASP A 214 4.67 -7.73 7.41
C ASP A 214 5.23 -8.29 8.73
N VAL A 215 5.54 -9.59 8.76
CA VAL A 215 6.04 -10.30 9.94
C VAL A 215 7.47 -9.89 10.26
N GLU A 216 8.30 -9.71 9.23
CA GLU A 216 9.72 -9.33 9.30
C GLU A 216 9.90 -7.89 9.79
N THR A 217 8.88 -7.04 9.58
CA THR A 217 8.90 -5.68 10.10
C THR A 217 8.89 -5.69 11.63
N PRO A 218 9.89 -5.06 12.30
CA PRO A 218 9.96 -5.04 13.76
C PRO A 218 8.73 -4.45 14.44
N ILE A 219 8.38 -4.96 15.62
CA ILE A 219 7.14 -4.56 16.33
C ILE A 219 7.05 -3.05 16.61
N GLU A 220 8.19 -2.39 16.83
CA GLU A 220 8.25 -0.93 16.99
C GLU A 220 7.87 -0.22 15.69
N GLN A 221 8.38 -0.68 14.55
CA GLN A 221 8.04 -0.14 13.23
C GLN A 221 6.57 -0.41 12.89
N ARG A 222 6.04 -1.62 13.18
CA ARG A 222 4.61 -1.93 12.99
C ARG A 222 3.72 -1.00 13.81
N GLN A 223 4.00 -0.79 15.09
CA GLN A 223 3.23 0.12 15.96
C GLN A 223 3.21 1.56 15.42
N ALA A 224 4.37 2.08 15.00
CA ALA A 224 4.48 3.43 14.46
C ALA A 224 3.73 3.57 13.12
N CYS A 225 3.88 2.59 12.22
CA CYS A 225 3.20 2.57 10.92
C CYS A 225 1.67 2.44 11.08
N GLN A 226 1.20 1.60 12.01
CA GLN A 226 -0.22 1.43 12.31
C GLN A 226 -0.85 2.73 12.81
N PHE A 227 -0.19 3.44 13.74
CA PHE A 227 -0.66 4.72 14.26
C PHE A 227 -0.74 5.79 13.16
N LEU A 228 0.32 5.96 12.36
CA LEU A 228 0.34 6.95 11.28
C LEU A 228 -0.67 6.60 10.17
N TYR A 229 -0.80 5.31 9.82
CA TYR A 229 -1.82 4.84 8.90
C TYR A 229 -3.23 5.17 9.39
N GLN A 230 -3.59 4.84 10.64
CA GLN A 230 -4.93 5.10 11.18
C GLN A 230 -5.27 6.61 11.12
N PHE A 231 -4.31 7.47 11.48
CA PHE A 231 -4.48 8.92 11.37
C PHE A 231 -4.74 9.38 9.92
N LEU A 232 -3.93 8.90 8.96
CA LEU A 232 -4.06 9.25 7.55
C LEU A 232 -5.34 8.66 6.90
N LYS A 233 -5.73 7.44 7.29
CA LYS A 233 -6.98 6.77 6.88
C LYS A 233 -8.19 7.57 7.35
N ASN A 234 -8.24 7.94 8.63
CA ASN A 234 -9.38 8.65 9.21
C ASN A 234 -9.51 10.06 8.61
N ARG A 235 -8.38 10.75 8.36
CA ARG A 235 -8.37 12.00 7.58
C ARG A 235 -8.92 11.82 6.17
N TYR A 236 -8.47 10.79 5.44
CA TYR A 236 -8.93 10.50 4.08
C TYR A 236 -10.42 10.15 4.03
N LYS A 237 -10.90 9.27 4.92
CA LYS A 237 -12.31 8.89 5.06
C LYS A 237 -13.19 10.12 5.34
N PHE A 238 -12.78 10.99 6.26
CA PHE A 238 -13.49 12.24 6.55
C PHE A 238 -13.55 13.16 5.32
N GLN A 239 -12.43 13.37 4.62
CA GLN A 239 -12.38 14.18 3.40
C GLN A 239 -13.27 13.60 2.28
N LEU A 240 -13.28 12.27 2.10
CA LEU A 240 -14.08 11.58 1.09
C LEU A 240 -15.59 11.72 1.40
N VAL A 241 -16.00 11.50 2.65
CA VAL A 241 -17.41 11.67 3.07
C VAL A 241 -17.85 13.14 2.94
N MET A 242 -17.02 14.10 3.35
CA MET A 242 -17.29 15.53 3.16
C MET A 242 -17.40 15.93 1.69
N TYR A 243 -16.57 15.34 0.82
CA TYR A 243 -16.64 15.57 -0.63
C TYR A 243 -17.93 14.99 -1.23
N LEU A 244 -18.24 13.73 -0.94
CA LEU A 244 -19.44 13.04 -1.44
C LEU A 244 -20.75 13.68 -0.96
N THR A 245 -20.77 14.30 0.23
CA THR A 245 -21.96 14.95 0.80
C THR A 245 -22.12 16.43 0.44
N LYS A 246 -21.04 17.16 0.10
CA LYS A 246 -21.09 18.62 -0.10
C LYS A 246 -20.30 19.18 -1.29
N GLY A 247 -19.30 18.46 -1.80
CA GLY A 247 -18.44 18.93 -2.91
C GLY A 247 -18.87 18.47 -4.31
N CYS A 248 -19.90 17.64 -4.37
CA CYS A 248 -20.26 16.83 -5.55
C CYS A 248 -21.32 17.47 -6.48
N ASP A 249 -21.90 18.61 -6.10
CA ASP A 249 -22.95 19.34 -6.82
C ASP A 249 -22.65 20.87 -6.86
N GLU A 250 -23.61 21.70 -7.27
CA GLU A 250 -23.46 23.13 -7.61
C GLU A 250 -23.27 24.09 -6.41
N ALA A 251 -22.48 23.69 -5.40
CA ALA A 251 -22.12 24.55 -4.29
C ALA A 251 -21.35 25.80 -4.77
N PRO A 252 -21.65 27.02 -4.25
CA PRO A 252 -20.95 28.23 -4.63
C PRO A 252 -19.46 28.14 -4.31
N ALA A 253 -18.61 28.68 -5.19
CA ALA A 253 -17.17 28.40 -5.23
C ALA A 253 -16.41 28.56 -3.90
N LYS A 254 -16.86 29.45 -3.00
CA LYS A 254 -16.26 29.69 -1.68
C LYS A 254 -16.47 28.54 -0.66
N ALA A 255 -17.34 27.57 -0.94
CA ALA A 255 -17.67 26.46 -0.04
C ALA A 255 -17.33 25.07 -0.61
N LYS A 256 -16.71 25.00 -1.80
CA LYS A 256 -16.52 23.73 -2.53
C LYS A 256 -15.38 22.90 -1.94
N VAL A 257 -15.72 21.81 -1.27
CA VAL A 257 -14.76 20.81 -0.77
C VAL A 257 -13.98 20.23 -1.95
N SER A 258 -12.65 20.16 -1.84
CA SER A 258 -11.81 19.54 -2.87
C SER A 258 -11.94 18.02 -2.88
N ASN A 259 -11.84 17.40 -4.05
CA ASN A 259 -11.84 15.95 -4.20
C ASN A 259 -10.52 15.38 -3.62
N PRO A 260 -10.54 14.46 -2.62
CA PRO A 260 -9.32 13.82 -2.14
C PRO A 260 -8.79 12.74 -3.12
N THR A 261 -9.58 12.36 -4.12
CA THR A 261 -9.26 11.32 -5.12
C THR A 261 -8.85 11.95 -6.46
N LEU A 262 -8.20 11.17 -7.33
CA LEU A 262 -8.01 11.50 -8.76
C LEU A 262 -9.19 11.01 -9.62
N ILE A 263 -10.16 10.29 -9.03
CA ILE A 263 -11.33 9.77 -9.74
C ILE A 263 -12.28 10.91 -10.10
N HIS A 264 -12.73 10.94 -11.35
CA HIS A 264 -13.68 11.95 -11.82
C HIS A 264 -15.00 11.92 -11.02
N PRO A 265 -15.60 13.08 -10.65
CA PRO A 265 -16.72 13.10 -9.69
C PRO A 265 -17.94 12.27 -10.06
N SER A 266 -18.27 12.14 -11.35
CA SER A 266 -19.37 11.27 -11.81
C SER A 266 -19.08 9.78 -11.56
N THR A 267 -17.85 9.34 -11.81
CA THR A 267 -17.38 7.98 -11.51
C THR A 267 -17.36 7.74 -10.00
N LEU A 268 -16.97 8.74 -9.20
CA LEU A 268 -16.99 8.64 -7.74
C LEU A 268 -18.42 8.52 -7.18
N LYS A 269 -19.39 9.28 -7.71
CA LYS A 269 -20.83 9.10 -7.41
C LYS A 269 -21.33 7.70 -7.81
N LEU A 270 -20.87 7.16 -8.95
CA LEU A 270 -21.24 5.82 -9.40
C LEU A 270 -20.68 4.74 -8.46
N ILE A 271 -19.41 4.83 -8.06
CA ILE A 271 -18.79 3.91 -7.09
C ILE A 271 -19.56 3.96 -5.76
N GLN A 272 -19.88 5.16 -5.25
CA GLN A 272 -20.68 5.32 -4.04
C GLN A 272 -22.05 4.63 -4.18
N LYS A 273 -22.75 4.80 -5.31
CA LYS A 273 -24.06 4.18 -5.56
C LYS A 273 -24.00 2.64 -5.69
N ILE A 274 -22.87 2.09 -6.16
CA ILE A 274 -22.67 0.64 -6.32
C ILE A 274 -22.27 -0.04 -5.00
N VAL A 275 -21.40 0.60 -4.21
CA VAL A 275 -20.89 0.05 -2.95
C VAL A 275 -21.85 0.31 -1.79
N VAL A 276 -22.43 1.52 -1.70
CA VAL A 276 -23.38 1.93 -0.65
C VAL A 276 -24.82 1.78 -1.13
N LYS A 277 -25.13 0.63 -1.75
CA LYS A 277 -26.50 0.28 -2.21
C LYS A 277 -27.48 0.31 -1.03
N ARG A 278 -28.68 0.87 -1.25
CA ARG A 278 -29.81 0.77 -0.31
C ARG A 278 -30.47 -0.61 -0.51
N GLY A 279 -29.97 -1.60 0.21
CA GLY A 279 -30.37 -3.01 0.15
C GLY A 279 -29.31 -3.87 0.85
N GLN A 280 -29.22 -5.16 0.52
CA GLN A 280 -28.09 -6.00 0.93
C GLN A 280 -26.78 -5.37 0.43
N GLY A 281 -25.86 -5.07 1.36
CA GLY A 281 -24.51 -4.62 1.04
C GLY A 281 -23.57 -5.80 0.76
N TYR A 282 -22.39 -5.52 0.19
CA TYR A 282 -21.36 -6.55 0.00
C TYR A 282 -21.00 -7.31 1.30
N PRO A 283 -20.95 -6.68 2.49
CA PRO A 283 -20.85 -7.40 3.78
C PRO A 283 -21.87 -8.53 3.95
N GLN A 284 -23.16 -8.19 3.87
CA GLN A 284 -24.24 -9.16 4.05
C GLN A 284 -24.23 -10.26 2.97
N MET A 285 -23.87 -9.92 1.73
CA MET A 285 -23.71 -10.92 0.66
C MET A 285 -22.58 -11.92 0.95
N ALA A 286 -21.52 -11.51 1.66
CA ALA A 286 -20.43 -12.40 2.05
C ALA A 286 -20.81 -13.24 3.28
N GLU A 287 -21.51 -12.65 4.25
CA GLU A 287 -22.08 -13.36 5.41
C GLU A 287 -23.04 -14.48 4.95
N GLU A 288 -24.03 -14.16 4.11
CA GLU A 288 -24.99 -15.13 3.54
C GLU A 288 -24.32 -16.21 2.66
N PHE A 289 -23.19 -15.88 2.01
CA PHE A 289 -22.40 -16.86 1.24
C PHE A 289 -21.63 -17.82 2.15
N MET A 290 -21.04 -17.33 3.24
CA MET A 290 -20.32 -18.17 4.21
C MET A 290 -21.29 -19.12 4.92
N GLU A 291 -22.46 -18.64 5.37
CA GLU A 291 -23.50 -19.48 5.98
C GLU A 291 -23.94 -20.65 5.08
N GLN A 292 -23.94 -20.46 3.75
CA GLN A 292 -24.35 -21.48 2.78
C GLN A 292 -23.25 -22.48 2.41
N HIS A 293 -21.96 -22.11 2.53
CA HIS A 293 -20.87 -22.89 1.95
C HIS A 293 -19.74 -23.28 2.90
N GLU A 294 -19.66 -22.75 4.12
CA GLU A 294 -18.52 -22.98 5.04
C GLU A 294 -18.34 -24.47 5.46
N GLN A 295 -19.39 -25.29 5.39
CA GLN A 295 -19.33 -26.73 5.69
C GLN A 295 -19.46 -27.62 4.43
N GLY A 296 -19.40 -27.02 3.23
CA GLY A 296 -19.51 -27.73 1.95
C GLY A 296 -18.24 -28.48 1.54
N ILE A 297 -18.31 -29.23 0.44
CA ILE A 297 -17.14 -29.85 -0.20
C ILE A 297 -16.32 -28.77 -0.92
N TYR A 298 -14.99 -28.80 -0.79
CA TYR A 298 -14.11 -27.76 -1.32
C TYR A 298 -14.25 -27.52 -2.83
N ALA A 299 -14.42 -28.58 -3.63
CA ALA A 299 -14.66 -28.45 -5.07
C ALA A 299 -15.91 -27.62 -5.42
N ASP A 300 -16.96 -27.69 -4.62
CA ASP A 300 -18.21 -26.96 -4.85
C ASP A 300 -18.15 -25.55 -4.26
N PHE A 301 -17.46 -25.38 -3.12
CA PHE A 301 -17.06 -24.05 -2.62
C PHE A 301 -16.28 -23.26 -3.70
N LYS A 302 -15.32 -23.89 -4.39
CA LYS A 302 -14.55 -23.20 -5.45
C LYS A 302 -15.42 -22.71 -6.61
N LYS A 303 -16.45 -23.47 -7.02
CA LYS A 303 -17.40 -23.03 -8.06
C LYS A 303 -18.29 -21.88 -7.56
N ALA A 304 -18.89 -22.06 -6.39
CA ALA A 304 -19.74 -21.06 -5.75
C ALA A 304 -19.00 -19.75 -5.49
N LEU A 305 -17.70 -19.81 -5.19
CA LEU A 305 -16.84 -18.64 -5.05
C LEU A 305 -16.75 -17.83 -6.36
N VAL A 306 -16.58 -18.46 -7.53
CA VAL A 306 -16.57 -17.72 -8.82
C VAL A 306 -17.92 -17.04 -9.07
N GLU A 307 -19.02 -17.76 -8.84
CA GLU A 307 -20.38 -17.22 -8.99
C GLU A 307 -20.63 -16.04 -8.04
N HIS A 308 -20.28 -16.18 -6.76
CA HIS A 308 -20.36 -15.10 -5.77
C HIS A 308 -19.52 -13.90 -6.20
N LEU A 309 -18.22 -14.10 -6.54
CA LEU A 309 -17.32 -13.01 -6.89
C LEU A 309 -17.82 -12.22 -8.11
N LEU A 310 -18.34 -12.92 -9.13
CA LEU A 310 -18.80 -12.31 -10.37
C LEU A 310 -20.29 -11.91 -10.37
N THR A 311 -21.05 -12.23 -9.32
CA THR A 311 -22.41 -11.70 -9.11
C THR A 311 -22.40 -10.17 -9.08
N SER A 312 -23.35 -9.54 -9.80
CA SER A 312 -23.38 -8.11 -10.17
C SER A 312 -22.30 -7.62 -11.16
N ILE A 313 -21.36 -8.46 -11.62
CA ILE A 313 -20.32 -8.10 -12.61
C ILE A 313 -20.56 -8.80 -13.95
N GLY A 314 -20.93 -10.09 -13.94
CA GLY A 314 -21.05 -10.96 -15.12
C GLY A 314 -22.09 -10.56 -16.19
N GLY A 315 -22.82 -9.46 -15.98
CA GLY A 315 -23.68 -8.86 -17.01
C GLY A 315 -22.91 -8.14 -18.13
N ASP A 316 -21.66 -7.75 -17.91
CA ASP A 316 -20.86 -7.09 -18.94
C ASP A 316 -20.34 -8.09 -19.99
N ARG A 317 -20.66 -7.82 -21.26
CA ARG A 317 -20.19 -8.62 -22.42
C ARG A 317 -18.66 -8.68 -22.50
N ARG A 318 -17.96 -7.67 -21.99
CA ARG A 318 -16.48 -7.55 -21.99
C ARG A 318 -15.80 -8.51 -21.02
N LEU A 319 -16.49 -8.95 -19.97
CA LEU A 319 -15.95 -9.83 -18.91
C LEU A 319 -16.41 -11.28 -19.01
N LYS A 320 -17.04 -11.69 -20.11
CA LYS A 320 -17.54 -13.07 -20.33
C LYS A 320 -16.47 -14.18 -20.29
N TRP A 321 -15.19 -13.83 -20.45
CA TRP A 321 -14.06 -14.74 -20.35
C TRP A 321 -13.60 -14.97 -18.90
N LEU A 322 -13.97 -14.06 -17.98
CA LEU A 322 -13.47 -14.04 -16.60
C LEU A 322 -13.94 -15.23 -15.75
N PRO A 323 -15.22 -15.70 -15.78
CA PRO A 323 -15.64 -16.87 -15.01
C PRO A 323 -14.77 -18.09 -15.32
N LYS A 324 -14.61 -18.42 -16.60
CA LYS A 324 -13.79 -19.56 -17.04
C LYS A 324 -12.32 -19.44 -16.67
N LYS A 325 -11.71 -18.24 -16.76
CA LYS A 325 -10.33 -18.03 -16.31
C LYS A 325 -10.20 -18.16 -14.78
N MET A 326 -11.20 -17.73 -14.00
CA MET A 326 -11.23 -17.92 -12.55
C MET A 326 -11.41 -19.39 -12.17
N GLU A 327 -12.37 -20.10 -12.77
CA GLU A 327 -12.57 -21.55 -12.60
C GLU A 327 -11.25 -22.32 -12.85
N GLN A 328 -10.63 -22.08 -14.02
CA GLN A 328 -9.36 -22.71 -14.40
C GLN A 328 -8.22 -22.44 -13.42
N HIS A 329 -8.17 -21.25 -12.80
CA HIS A 329 -7.17 -20.96 -11.77
C HIS A 329 -7.52 -21.63 -10.44
N LEU A 330 -8.76 -21.51 -9.96
CA LEU A 330 -9.20 -22.13 -8.72
C LEU A 330 -9.06 -23.66 -8.74
N ASP A 331 -9.27 -24.31 -9.89
CA ASP A 331 -9.04 -25.75 -10.04
C ASP A 331 -7.58 -26.15 -9.79
N THR A 332 -6.60 -25.27 -10.07
CA THR A 332 -5.18 -25.51 -9.73
C THR A 332 -4.84 -25.28 -8.26
N ILE A 333 -5.71 -24.64 -7.47
CA ILE A 333 -5.49 -24.42 -6.03
C ILE A 333 -5.93 -25.68 -5.25
N TYR A 334 -4.97 -26.28 -4.54
CA TYR A 334 -5.10 -27.49 -3.71
C TYR A 334 -6.02 -28.58 -4.31
N PRO A 335 -5.74 -29.07 -5.54
CA PRO A 335 -6.57 -30.09 -6.19
C PRO A 335 -6.70 -31.37 -5.35
N GLU A 336 -5.68 -31.70 -4.55
CA GLU A 336 -5.67 -32.84 -3.62
C GLU A 336 -6.67 -32.72 -2.48
N LYS A 337 -7.16 -31.50 -2.17
CA LYS A 337 -8.17 -31.25 -1.13
C LYS A 337 -9.60 -31.14 -1.67
N SER A 338 -9.82 -31.37 -2.97
CA SER A 338 -11.11 -31.13 -3.65
C SER A 338 -12.31 -31.85 -3.01
N SER A 339 -12.11 -33.04 -2.44
CA SER A 339 -13.16 -33.83 -1.75
C SER A 339 -13.26 -33.59 -0.24
N VAL A 340 -12.42 -32.72 0.33
CA VAL A 340 -12.41 -32.42 1.77
C VAL A 340 -13.48 -31.37 2.08
N THR A 341 -14.05 -31.44 3.29
CA THR A 341 -14.88 -30.34 3.84
C THR A 341 -14.07 -29.05 3.86
N VAL A 342 -14.61 -27.97 3.32
CA VAL A 342 -13.99 -26.65 3.41
C VAL A 342 -13.99 -26.16 4.87
N GLY A 343 -13.14 -25.19 5.16
CA GLY A 343 -13.03 -24.58 6.49
C GLY A 343 -12.09 -23.38 6.46
N HIS A 344 -12.17 -22.50 7.46
CA HIS A 344 -11.60 -21.14 7.39
C HIS A 344 -10.14 -21.05 6.92
N HIS A 345 -9.26 -22.00 7.27
CA HIS A 345 -7.85 -21.98 6.82
C HIS A 345 -7.74 -22.20 5.30
N LEU A 346 -8.49 -23.16 4.75
CA LEU A 346 -8.52 -23.44 3.31
C LEU A 346 -9.22 -22.32 2.53
N ILE A 347 -10.25 -21.69 3.12
CA ILE A 347 -10.86 -20.46 2.59
C ILE A 347 -9.83 -19.33 2.53
N THR A 348 -9.14 -19.08 3.65
CA THR A 348 -8.09 -18.04 3.75
C THR A 348 -7.04 -18.24 2.65
N LYS A 349 -6.45 -19.44 2.56
CA LYS A 349 -5.44 -19.73 1.54
C LYS A 349 -5.99 -19.65 0.11
N THR A 350 -7.22 -20.07 -0.15
CA THR A 350 -7.83 -19.91 -1.48
C THR A 350 -7.98 -18.42 -1.84
N CYS A 351 -8.40 -17.59 -0.89
CA CYS A 351 -8.51 -16.14 -1.09
C CYS A 351 -7.13 -15.48 -1.26
N ASP A 352 -6.13 -15.86 -0.47
CA ASP A 352 -4.75 -15.36 -0.55
C ASP A 352 -4.14 -15.62 -1.94
N GLU A 353 -4.16 -16.89 -2.40
CA GLU A 353 -3.67 -17.29 -3.72
C GLU A 353 -4.44 -16.58 -4.85
N THR A 354 -5.77 -16.46 -4.72
CA THR A 354 -6.61 -15.72 -5.69
C THR A 354 -6.25 -14.23 -5.76
N ILE A 355 -5.91 -13.61 -4.63
CA ILE A 355 -5.46 -12.21 -4.55
C ILE A 355 -4.08 -12.06 -5.21
N CYS A 356 -3.14 -12.97 -4.94
CA CYS A 356 -1.83 -13.01 -5.56
C CYS A 356 -1.92 -13.15 -7.09
N TYR A 357 -2.74 -14.08 -7.57
CA TYR A 357 -3.05 -14.25 -8.99
C TYR A 357 -3.65 -12.97 -9.60
N LEU A 358 -4.71 -12.42 -9.00
CA LEU A 358 -5.41 -11.23 -9.52
C LEU A 358 -4.60 -9.92 -9.47
N LEU A 359 -3.42 -9.90 -8.85
CA LEU A 359 -2.55 -8.71 -8.73
C LEU A 359 -1.08 -8.95 -9.13
N ASN A 360 -0.76 -10.11 -9.73
CA ASN A 360 0.63 -10.45 -10.07
C ASN A 360 1.25 -9.41 -11.03
N PRO A 361 2.32 -8.68 -10.63
CA PRO A 361 2.95 -7.64 -11.44
C PRO A 361 3.62 -8.17 -12.72
N GLU A 362 4.07 -9.43 -12.73
CA GLU A 362 4.72 -10.08 -13.88
C GLU A 362 3.71 -10.50 -14.95
N SER A 363 2.43 -10.54 -14.63
CA SER A 363 1.42 -11.12 -15.50
C SER A 363 1.15 -10.37 -16.80
N PHE A 364 1.70 -9.15 -16.97
CA PHE A 364 1.74 -8.44 -18.26
C PHE A 364 2.47 -9.21 -19.36
N VAL A 365 3.28 -10.22 -19.03
CA VAL A 365 3.89 -11.15 -19.99
C VAL A 365 2.84 -12.08 -20.65
N ASP A 366 1.72 -12.39 -19.98
CA ASP A 366 0.58 -13.09 -20.58
C ASP A 366 -0.56 -12.09 -20.92
N PRO A 367 -0.75 -11.72 -22.21
CA PRO A 367 -1.84 -10.84 -22.61
C PRO A 367 -3.23 -11.46 -22.46
N THR A 368 -3.33 -12.76 -22.13
CA THR A 368 -4.59 -13.45 -21.81
C THR A 368 -4.86 -13.54 -20.31
N HIS A 369 -3.97 -13.00 -19.47
CA HIS A 369 -4.11 -13.05 -18.02
C HIS A 369 -5.22 -12.10 -17.52
N PRO A 370 -6.03 -12.47 -16.51
CA PRO A 370 -7.15 -11.64 -16.06
C PRO A 370 -6.76 -10.22 -15.65
N PHE A 371 -5.67 -10.07 -14.90
CA PHE A 371 -5.17 -8.75 -14.48
C PHE A 371 -4.80 -7.89 -15.68
N THR A 372 -3.96 -8.40 -16.58
CA THR A 372 -3.51 -7.74 -17.82
C THR A 372 -4.67 -7.28 -18.69
N LEU A 373 -5.63 -8.18 -18.94
CA LEU A 373 -6.85 -7.86 -19.71
C LEU A 373 -7.69 -6.77 -19.03
N MET A 374 -7.87 -6.84 -17.71
CA MET A 374 -8.65 -5.84 -16.98
C MET A 374 -7.93 -4.48 -16.90
N MET A 375 -6.60 -4.44 -16.83
CA MET A 375 -5.84 -3.18 -16.83
C MET A 375 -5.87 -2.51 -18.21
N ILE A 376 -5.69 -3.28 -19.30
CA ILE A 376 -5.83 -2.79 -20.68
C ILE A 376 -7.25 -2.25 -20.94
N GLN A 377 -8.29 -2.96 -20.45
CA GLN A 377 -9.69 -2.56 -20.58
C GLN A 377 -10.12 -1.46 -19.57
N ARG A 378 -9.23 -1.06 -18.65
CA ARG A 378 -9.47 -0.10 -17.55
C ARG A 378 -10.63 -0.48 -16.63
N GLU A 379 -10.82 -1.79 -16.43
CA GLU A 379 -11.86 -2.41 -15.59
C GLU A 379 -11.53 -2.40 -14.09
N PHE A 380 -10.96 -1.28 -13.62
CA PHE A 380 -10.50 -1.10 -12.24
C PHE A 380 -11.63 -1.30 -11.22
N LEU A 381 -12.84 -0.84 -11.54
CA LEU A 381 -14.05 -0.99 -10.71
C LEU A 381 -14.42 -2.46 -10.52
N SER A 382 -14.46 -3.23 -11.61
CA SER A 382 -14.80 -4.64 -11.62
C SER A 382 -13.79 -5.45 -10.79
N LEU A 383 -12.48 -5.21 -10.97
CA LEU A 383 -11.44 -5.87 -10.17
C LEU A 383 -11.53 -5.47 -8.69
N SER A 384 -11.71 -4.17 -8.40
CA SER A 384 -11.79 -3.66 -7.02
C SER A 384 -12.99 -4.22 -6.24
N ILE A 385 -14.10 -4.56 -6.91
CA ILE A 385 -15.24 -5.24 -6.28
C ILE A 385 -14.93 -6.72 -5.99
N ILE A 386 -14.20 -7.41 -6.87
CA ILE A 386 -13.77 -8.81 -6.64
C ILE A 386 -12.83 -8.87 -5.44
N LEU A 387 -11.84 -7.96 -5.38
CA LEU A 387 -10.89 -7.86 -4.25
C LEU A 387 -11.59 -7.49 -2.93
N LEU A 388 -12.62 -6.62 -2.96
CA LEU A 388 -13.46 -6.34 -1.78
C LEU A 388 -14.17 -7.61 -1.29
N LYS A 389 -14.80 -8.38 -2.20
CA LYS A 389 -15.53 -9.61 -1.83
C LYS A 389 -14.60 -10.68 -1.24
N LEU A 390 -13.43 -10.90 -1.83
CA LEU A 390 -12.42 -11.83 -1.30
C LEU A 390 -12.04 -11.51 0.16
N VAL A 391 -11.90 -10.22 0.48
CA VAL A 391 -11.62 -9.73 1.85
C VAL A 391 -12.82 -9.81 2.80
N LEU A 392 -14.05 -9.73 2.28
CA LEU A 392 -15.25 -9.90 3.10
C LEU A 392 -15.55 -11.38 3.40
N ILE A 393 -15.21 -12.29 2.47
CA ILE A 393 -15.24 -13.75 2.66
C ILE A 393 -14.11 -14.20 3.60
N SER A 394 -12.90 -13.67 3.39
CA SER A 394 -11.73 -13.95 4.22
C SER A 394 -11.17 -12.65 4.84
N PRO A 395 -11.63 -12.28 6.05
CA PRO A 395 -11.08 -11.17 6.83
C PRO A 395 -9.56 -11.21 7.02
N ARG A 396 -8.98 -12.42 7.09
CA ARG A 396 -7.53 -12.66 7.20
C ARG A 396 -6.77 -12.26 5.94
N SER A 397 -7.36 -12.48 4.77
CA SER A 397 -6.75 -12.18 3.46
C SER A 397 -6.66 -10.67 3.16
N TYR A 398 -7.15 -9.79 4.04
CA TYR A 398 -6.88 -8.35 3.95
C TYR A 398 -5.39 -8.04 4.00
N GLY A 399 -4.61 -8.74 4.83
CA GLY A 399 -3.15 -8.57 4.88
C GLY A 399 -2.51 -8.83 3.52
N GLN A 400 -2.85 -9.97 2.90
CA GLN A 400 -2.35 -10.35 1.58
C GLN A 400 -2.76 -9.34 0.48
N LEU A 401 -4.00 -8.83 0.50
CA LEU A 401 -4.44 -7.79 -0.43
C LEU A 401 -3.54 -6.55 -0.36
N ILE A 402 -3.19 -6.11 0.85
CA ILE A 402 -2.36 -4.93 1.05
C ILE A 402 -0.90 -5.18 0.62
N GLN A 403 -0.33 -6.36 0.90
CA GLN A 403 1.01 -6.70 0.41
C GLN A 403 1.05 -6.73 -1.12
N SER A 404 0.16 -7.50 -1.77
CA SER A 404 0.13 -7.62 -3.23
C SER A 404 -0.05 -6.26 -3.94
N LEU A 405 -0.86 -5.35 -3.38
CA LEU A 405 -0.99 -3.97 -3.90
C LEU A 405 0.27 -3.12 -3.65
N ASN A 406 0.94 -3.28 -2.51
CA ASN A 406 2.21 -2.59 -2.24
C ASN A 406 3.32 -3.09 -3.16
N ASP A 407 3.43 -4.40 -3.39
CA ASP A 407 4.53 -4.98 -4.16
C ASP A 407 4.38 -4.67 -5.65
N LEU A 408 3.13 -4.67 -6.15
CA LEU A 408 2.77 -4.07 -7.43
C LEU A 408 3.23 -2.61 -7.54
N MET A 409 3.00 -1.79 -6.50
CA MET A 409 3.48 -0.41 -6.46
C MET A 409 5.01 -0.28 -6.37
N GLN A 410 5.71 -1.17 -5.65
CA GLN A 410 7.18 -1.16 -5.60
C GLN A 410 7.80 -1.60 -6.94
N HIS A 411 7.22 -2.59 -7.62
CA HIS A 411 7.67 -3.08 -8.92
C HIS A 411 7.69 -1.94 -9.96
N TYR A 412 6.59 -1.21 -10.08
CA TYR A 412 6.46 -0.09 -11.02
C TYR A 412 7.03 1.24 -10.49
N ARG A 413 7.62 1.28 -9.29
CA ARG A 413 8.09 2.51 -8.61
C ARG A 413 9.06 3.36 -9.44
N HIS A 414 9.87 2.72 -10.27
CA HIS A 414 10.90 3.34 -11.11
C HIS A 414 10.35 3.94 -12.42
N LYS A 415 9.07 3.75 -12.72
CA LYS A 415 8.39 4.25 -13.93
C LYS A 415 7.80 5.65 -13.75
N SER A 416 7.61 6.34 -14.87
CA SER A 416 6.98 7.66 -14.92
C SER A 416 5.50 7.62 -14.53
N GLN A 417 4.92 8.77 -14.17
CA GLN A 417 3.50 8.85 -13.83
C GLN A 417 2.59 8.43 -14.99
N ASP A 418 2.98 8.74 -16.24
CA ASP A 418 2.19 8.46 -17.43
C ASP A 418 2.20 6.95 -17.78
N GLU A 419 3.35 6.28 -17.63
CA GLU A 419 3.42 4.80 -17.69
C GLU A 419 2.57 4.13 -16.59
N CYS A 420 2.46 4.78 -15.42
CA CYS A 420 1.70 4.29 -14.26
C CYS A 420 0.26 4.82 -14.18
N GLU A 421 -0.31 5.38 -15.25
CA GLU A 421 -1.68 5.92 -15.24
C GLU A 421 -2.74 4.84 -14.92
N TRP A 422 -2.55 3.62 -15.46
CA TRP A 422 -3.42 2.48 -15.18
C TRP A 422 -3.35 2.03 -13.71
N LEU A 423 -2.14 2.02 -13.13
CA LEU A 423 -1.89 1.62 -11.75
C LEU A 423 -2.43 2.67 -10.78
N THR A 424 -2.26 3.94 -11.11
CA THR A 424 -2.89 5.09 -10.44
C THR A 424 -4.42 4.93 -10.42
N GLY A 425 -5.02 4.58 -11.56
CA GLY A 425 -6.47 4.31 -11.68
C GLY A 425 -6.94 3.14 -10.82
N LEU A 426 -6.19 2.03 -10.80
CA LEU A 426 -6.46 0.88 -9.93
C LEU A 426 -6.38 1.25 -8.45
N LEU A 427 -5.25 1.83 -8.00
CA LEU A 427 -4.99 2.13 -6.59
C LEU A 427 -5.98 3.13 -6.00
N GLU A 428 -6.40 4.15 -6.77
CA GLU A 428 -7.48 5.05 -6.35
C GLU A 428 -8.81 4.31 -6.20
N THR A 429 -9.15 3.47 -7.17
CA THR A 429 -10.44 2.74 -7.18
C THR A 429 -10.53 1.76 -6.02
N VAL A 430 -9.47 0.96 -5.80
CA VAL A 430 -9.39 0.04 -4.65
C VAL A 430 -9.47 0.81 -3.34
N GLN A 431 -8.72 1.91 -3.18
CA GLN A 431 -8.76 2.69 -1.92
C GLN A 431 -10.12 3.33 -1.65
N VAL A 432 -10.85 3.79 -2.67
CA VAL A 432 -12.23 4.28 -2.51
C VAL A 432 -13.16 3.13 -2.13
N ILE A 433 -13.12 2.00 -2.83
CA ILE A 433 -14.04 0.88 -2.59
C ILE A 433 -13.82 0.26 -1.21
N LEU A 434 -12.57 0.03 -0.79
CA LEU A 434 -12.27 -0.44 0.56
C LEU A 434 -12.70 0.58 1.64
N THR A 435 -12.58 1.88 1.38
CA THR A 435 -12.99 2.93 2.34
C THR A 435 -14.52 3.07 2.47
N LEU A 436 -15.29 2.67 1.45
CA LEU A 436 -16.75 2.75 1.44
C LEU A 436 -17.45 1.41 1.75
N GLY A 437 -16.82 0.27 1.43
CA GLY A 437 -17.41 -1.06 1.53
C GLY A 437 -17.02 -1.84 2.79
N VAL A 438 -15.92 -1.49 3.45
CA VAL A 438 -15.49 -2.09 4.73
C VAL A 438 -15.98 -1.22 5.88
N ASN A 439 -16.80 -1.79 6.77
CA ASN A 439 -17.25 -1.09 7.98
C ASN A 439 -16.14 -1.06 9.06
N GLU A 440 -16.31 -0.29 10.14
CA GLU A 440 -15.23 -0.17 11.13
C GLU A 440 -15.00 -1.44 11.94
N ALA A 441 -16.05 -2.20 12.28
CA ALA A 441 -15.93 -3.48 12.99
C ALA A 441 -15.17 -4.53 12.16
N GLN A 442 -15.47 -4.61 10.85
CA GLN A 442 -14.71 -5.43 9.90
C GLN A 442 -13.24 -4.98 9.82
N TYR A 443 -12.97 -3.67 9.78
CA TYR A 443 -11.59 -3.20 9.80
C TYR A 443 -10.84 -3.56 11.11
N TYR A 444 -11.51 -3.51 12.28
CA TYR A 444 -10.91 -3.99 13.52
C TYR A 444 -10.72 -5.51 13.52
N SER A 445 -11.61 -6.28 12.89
CA SER A 445 -11.40 -7.71 12.64
C SER A 445 -10.13 -7.93 11.79
N PHE A 446 -9.99 -7.23 10.65
CA PHE A 446 -8.81 -7.35 9.78
C PHE A 446 -7.51 -6.97 10.50
N ALA A 447 -7.55 -5.93 11.34
CA ALA A 447 -6.39 -5.44 12.10
C ALA A 447 -6.01 -6.33 13.31
N ASN A 448 -6.89 -7.25 13.71
CA ASN A 448 -6.70 -8.21 14.80
C ASN A 448 -6.61 -9.67 14.31
N ALA A 449 -6.61 -9.89 12.98
CA ALA A 449 -6.58 -11.20 12.33
C ALA A 449 -5.19 -11.59 11.79
N ALA A 450 -4.18 -10.76 12.09
CA ALA A 450 -2.76 -10.92 11.83
C ALA A 450 -1.96 -10.64 13.11
#